data_AF-A0A7V2AL81-F1
#
_entry.id   AF-A0A7V2AL81-F1
#
_cell.length_a   1.000
_cell.length_b   1.000
_cell.length_c   1.000
_cell.angle_alpha   90.00
_cell.angle_beta   90.00
_cell.angle_gamma   90.00
#
_symmetry.space_group_name_H-M   'P 1'
#
loop_
_entity.id
_entity.type
_entity.pdbx_description
1 polymer ?
#
loop_
_entity_poly.entity_id
_entity_poly.type
_entity_poly.pdbx_seq_one_letter_code
_entity_poly.pdbx_strand_id
1 'polypeptide(L)' 'YDIIESCSSGPFLELFARGCRSGWDAWGNQSKEYKPTWPTYSNHSATEQERETA' A
#
# COMPACT_ATOMS: atom_id res chain seq x y z
N TYR A 1 6.36 -4.71 -9.11
CA TYR A 1 6.60 -6.10 -8.70
C TYR A 1 7.25 -6.90 -9.82
N ASP A 2 6.81 -6.73 -11.07
CA ASP A 2 7.22 -7.48 -12.27
C ASP A 2 8.74 -7.65 -12.47
N ILE A 3 9.53 -6.59 -12.27
CA ILE A 3 11.00 -6.68 -12.41
C ILE A 3 11.59 -7.62 -11.33
N ILE A 4 11.13 -7.50 -10.09
CA ILE A 4 11.65 -8.30 -8.98
C ILE A 4 11.24 -9.76 -9.15
N GLU A 5 9.98 -10.01 -9.52
CA GLU A 5 9.43 -11.36 -9.75
C GLU A 5 10.04 -12.06 -10.97
N SER A 6 10.46 -11.31 -12.00
CA SER A 6 11.16 -11.87 -13.16
C SER A 6 12.64 -12.18 -12.89
N CYS A 7 13.27 -11.44 -11.97
CA CYS A 7 14.68 -11.64 -11.62
C CYS A 7 14.90 -12.60 -10.43
N SER A 8 13.87 -12.86 -9.62
CA SER A 8 13.99 -13.68 -8.42
C SER A 8 12.73 -14.50 -8.19
N SER A 9 12.89 -15.81 -8.03
CA SER A 9 11.81 -16.69 -7.57
C SER A 9 11.63 -16.56 -6.06
N GLY A 10 10.38 -16.38 -5.60
CA GLY A 10 10.02 -16.10 -4.20
C GLY A 10 10.39 -17.17 -3.17
N PRO A 11 10.10 -16.95 -1.87
CA PRO A 11 9.09 -16.01 -1.33
C PRO A 11 9.52 -14.53 -1.29
N PHE A 12 8.53 -13.63 -1.25
CA PHE A 12 8.75 -12.18 -1.32
C PHE A 12 8.27 -11.45 -0.06
N LEU A 13 9.07 -10.48 0.40
CA LEU A 13 8.80 -9.65 1.57
C LEU A 13 8.93 -8.17 1.22
N GLU A 14 7.92 -7.37 1.58
CA GLU A 14 7.94 -5.91 1.48
C GLU A 14 7.97 -5.28 2.87
N LEU A 15 9.03 -4.51 3.17
CA LEU A 15 9.19 -3.79 4.43
C LEU A 15 8.70 -2.35 4.30
N PHE A 16 8.08 -1.84 5.36
CA PHE A 16 7.43 -0.52 5.42
C PHE A 16 6.32 -0.34 4.38
N ALA A 17 5.63 -1.45 4.07
CA ALA A 17 4.54 -1.46 3.12
C ALA A 17 3.39 -0.55 3.57
N ARG A 18 2.72 0.09 2.61
CA ARG A 18 1.53 0.96 2.80
C ARG A 18 0.27 0.34 2.18
N GLY A 19 0.23 -0.98 2.18
CA GLY A 19 -0.78 -1.81 1.55
C GLY A 19 -0.22 -3.22 1.35
N CYS A 20 -1.08 -4.20 1.16
CA CYS A 20 -0.67 -5.58 0.90
C CYS A 20 -0.86 -5.92 -0.58
N ARG A 21 0.15 -6.54 -1.19
CA ARG A 21 0.08 -7.07 -2.55
C ARG A 21 -0.08 -8.59 -2.48
N SER A 22 -1.00 -9.13 -3.27
CA SER A 22 -1.17 -10.59 -3.36
C SER A 22 0.15 -11.27 -3.77
N GLY A 23 0.54 -12.30 -3.03
CA GLY A 23 1.79 -13.04 -3.26
C GLY A 23 3.02 -12.47 -2.56
N TRP A 24 2.88 -11.35 -1.83
CA TRP A 24 3.95 -10.72 -1.05
C TRP A 24 3.57 -10.67 0.42
N ASP A 25 4.48 -11.07 1.29
CA ASP A 25 4.35 -10.78 2.72
C ASP A 25 4.66 -9.31 2.95
N ALA A 26 3.73 -8.59 3.58
CA ALA A 26 3.83 -7.16 3.80
C ALA A 26 4.00 -6.84 5.29
N TRP A 27 5.11 -6.18 5.64
CA TRP A 27 5.41 -5.78 7.01
C TRP A 27 5.52 -4.25 7.13
N GLY A 28 4.87 -3.66 8.13
CA GLY A 28 4.93 -2.24 8.41
C GLY A 28 3.73 -1.74 9.21
N ASN A 29 3.84 -0.58 9.83
CA ASN A 29 2.79 -0.02 10.70
C ASN A 29 1.49 0.33 9.95
N GLN A 30 1.55 0.47 8.62
CA GLN A 30 0.41 0.78 7.75
C GLN A 30 0.27 -0.22 6.59
N SER A 31 0.76 -1.46 6.77
CA SER A 31 0.75 -2.47 5.70
C SER A 31 -0.65 -3.00 5.37
N LYS A 32 -1.61 -2.86 6.29
CA LYS A 32 -3.00 -3.31 6.10
C LYS A 32 -3.93 -2.20 5.62
N GLU A 33 -3.82 -1.02 6.22
CA GLU A 33 -4.67 0.12 5.93
C GLU A 33 -3.83 1.40 6.02
N TYR A 34 -3.68 2.09 4.89
CA TYR A 34 -2.99 3.37 4.83
C TYR A 34 -4.01 4.50 4.87
N LYS A 35 -4.02 5.24 5.99
CA LYS A 35 -4.77 6.48 6.15
C LYS A 35 -3.85 7.54 6.74
N PRO A 36 -3.72 8.73 6.12
CA PRO A 36 -3.03 9.85 6.75
C PRO A 36 -3.69 10.18 8.08
N THR A 37 -2.92 10.30 9.18
CA THR A 37 -3.45 10.69 10.50
C THR A 37 -3.36 12.19 10.76
N TRP A 38 -2.81 12.95 9.82
CA TRP A 38 -2.65 14.40 9.88
C TRP A 38 -3.53 15.10 8.85
N PRO A 39 -3.85 16.39 9.05
CA PRO A 39 -4.60 17.18 8.07
C PRO A 39 -3.89 17.14 6.72
N THR A 40 -4.53 16.50 5.76
CA THR A 40 -4.09 16.47 4.37
C THR A 40 -4.84 17.53 3.58
N TYR A 41 -4.22 18.06 2.52
CA TYR A 41 -4.86 19.03 1.65
C TYR A 41 -6.05 18.40 0.94
N SER A 42 -7.09 19.18 0.64
CA SER A 42 -8.39 18.70 0.15
C SER A 42 -8.40 18.04 -1.23
N ASN A 43 -7.27 18.03 -1.95
CA ASN A 43 -7.13 17.43 -3.29
C ASN A 43 -6.14 16.25 -3.28
N HIS A 44 -6.01 15.55 -2.16
CA HIS A 44 -5.04 14.46 -2.04
C HIS A 44 -5.52 13.20 -2.77
N SER A 45 -4.61 12.29 -3.09
CA SER A 45 -4.90 11.13 -3.96
C SER A 45 -5.95 10.14 -3.44
N ALA A 46 -6.34 10.22 -2.16
CA ALA A 46 -7.38 9.40 -1.55
C ALA A 46 -8.77 10.09 -1.49
N THR A 47 -8.88 11.37 -1.89
CA THR A 47 -10.13 12.14 -1.77
C THR A 47 -11.27 11.57 -2.62
N GLU A 48 -10.98 10.96 -3.77
CA GLU A 48 -12.00 10.32 -4.62
C GLU A 48 -12.59 9.06 -3.94
N GLN A 49 -11.72 8.24 -3.34
CA GLN A 49 -12.11 7.01 -2.64
C GLN A 49 -12.98 7.28 -1.41
N GLU A 50 -12.73 8.38 -0.68
CA GLU A 50 -13.55 8.77 0.47
C GLU A 50 -14.95 9.24 0.05
N ARG A 51 -15.08 9.91 -1.09
CA ARG A 51 -16.37 10.41 -1.62
C ARG A 51 -17.30 9.30 -2.11
N GLU A 52 -16.75 8.20 -2.64
CA GLU A 52 -17.55 7.05 -3.09
C GLU A 52 -18.07 6.18 -1.95
N THR A 53 -17.45 6.27 -0.76
CA THR A 53 -17.83 5.50 0.43
C THR A 53 -18.78 6.25 1.39
N ALA A 54 -19.14 7.49 1.09
CA ALA A 54 -20.01 8.35 1.90
C ALA A 54 -21.44 8.43 1.34
#